data_AF-A0A7C1KYQ7-F1
#
_entry.id   AF-A0A7C1KYQ7-F1
#
_cell.length_a   1.000
_cell.length_b   1.000
_cell.length_c   1.000
_cell.angle_alpha   90.00
_cell.angle_beta   90.00
_cell.angle_gamma   90.00
#
_symmetry.space_group_name_H-M   'P 1'
#
loop_
_entity.id
_entity.type
_entity.pdbx_description
1 polymer ?
#
loop_
_entity_poly.entity_id
_entity_poly.type
_entity_poly.pdbx_seq_one_letter_code
_entity_poly.pdbx_strand_id
1 'polypeptide(L)'
;MKLTDKIQITNEDNMELMSRYPDNHFELAIVDPPYGLGEKLTRGGGSHLKFKNHKEIEDWDVVPTKEYFDELFRISKNQLIWGGNYFDLPPTRGFAIWNKMQSVPNFSACEFCWSSIDTVSKLYSYRQAGFI
;
A
#
# COMPACT_ATOMS: atom_id res chain seq x y z
N MET A 1 -18.22 10.50 -5.00
CA MET A 1 -18.17 11.95 -5.27
C MET A 1 -17.28 12.24 -6.46
N LYS A 2 -17.84 12.82 -7.53
CA LYS A 2 -17.04 13.37 -8.64
C LYS A 2 -16.55 14.77 -8.22
N LEU A 3 -15.25 14.91 -7.97
CA LEU A 3 -14.64 16.18 -7.58
C LEU A 3 -14.36 17.07 -8.79
N THR A 4 -13.88 16.47 -9.87
CA THR A 4 -13.63 17.14 -11.16
C THR A 4 -14.00 16.20 -12.30
N ASP A 5 -13.87 16.64 -13.55
CA ASP A 5 -14.01 15.75 -14.70
C ASP A 5 -12.96 14.63 -14.79
N LYS A 6 -11.87 14.74 -14.01
CA LYS A 6 -10.76 13.77 -14.01
C LYS A 6 -10.58 13.06 -12.67
N ILE A 7 -11.28 13.49 -11.62
CA ILE A 7 -11.09 12.98 -10.25
C ILE A 7 -12.43 12.52 -9.69
N GLN A 8 -12.49 11.25 -9.36
CA GLN A 8 -13.58 10.63 -8.63
C GLN A 8 -13.02 10.03 -7.34
N ILE A 9 -13.72 10.27 -6.24
CA ILE A 9 -13.41 9.70 -4.93
C ILE A 9 -14.65 8.95 -4.45
N THR A 10 -14.47 7.77 -3.91
CA THR A 10 -15.55 6.98 -3.30
C THR A 10 -15.17 6.65 -1.86
N ASN A 11 -16.19 6.39 -1.04
CA ASN A 11 -16.04 5.86 0.30
C ASN A 11 -16.91 4.60 0.35
N GLU A 12 -16.29 3.47 0.08
CA GLU A 12 -16.94 2.17 -0.08
C GLU A 12 -15.92 1.05 0.11
N ASP A 13 -16.41 -0.18 0.21
CA ASP A 13 -15.56 -1.37 0.21
C ASP A 13 -14.85 -1.51 -1.16
N ASN A 14 -13.54 -1.75 -1.13
CA ASN A 14 -12.75 -1.80 -2.36
C ASN A 14 -13.11 -3.02 -3.23
N MET A 15 -13.51 -4.15 -2.66
CA MET A 15 -13.96 -5.31 -3.43
C MET A 15 -15.26 -4.99 -4.17
N GLU A 16 -16.20 -4.30 -3.52
CA GLU A 16 -17.41 -3.82 -4.19
C GLU A 16 -17.07 -2.85 -5.32
N LEU A 17 -16.13 -1.92 -5.11
CA LEU A 17 -15.64 -1.02 -6.14
C LEU A 17 -15.07 -1.79 -7.35
N MET A 18 -14.14 -2.70 -7.11
CA MET A 18 -13.43 -3.43 -8.17
C MET A 18 -14.38 -4.32 -8.98
N SER A 19 -15.37 -4.94 -8.34
CA SER A 19 -16.35 -5.82 -8.98
C SER A 19 -17.15 -5.17 -10.12
N ARG A 20 -17.31 -3.83 -10.10
CA ARG A 20 -18.08 -3.08 -11.11
C ARG A 20 -17.29 -2.84 -12.38
N TYR A 21 -15.97 -3.00 -12.33
CA TYR A 21 -15.10 -2.70 -13.44
C TYR A 21 -14.75 -3.97 -14.23
N PRO A 22 -14.81 -3.90 -15.57
CA PRO A 22 -14.37 -4.99 -16.41
C PRO A 22 -12.85 -5.14 -16.34
N ASP A 23 -12.36 -6.21 -16.94
CA ASP A 23 -10.92 -6.50 -16.99
C ASP A 23 -10.15 -5.36 -17.67
N ASN A 24 -8.95 -5.07 -17.16
CA ASN A 24 -8.05 -4.03 -17.66
C ASN A 24 -8.67 -2.62 -17.77
N HIS A 25 -9.70 -2.32 -16.97
CA HIS A 25 -10.35 -1.01 -16.94
C HIS A 25 -9.37 0.12 -16.60
N PHE A 26 -8.48 -0.10 -15.62
CA PHE A 26 -7.48 0.88 -15.20
C PHE A 26 -6.13 0.62 -15.88
N GLU A 27 -5.49 1.69 -16.37
CA GLU A 27 -4.13 1.57 -16.93
C GLU A 27 -3.09 1.27 -15.85
N LEU A 28 -3.29 1.82 -14.65
CA LEU A 28 -2.38 1.71 -13.51
C LEU A 28 -3.18 1.71 -12.20
N ALA A 29 -2.94 0.72 -11.35
CA ALA A 29 -3.35 0.73 -9.96
C ALA A 29 -2.15 1.06 -9.07
N ILE A 30 -2.33 1.99 -8.13
CA ILE A 30 -1.33 2.33 -7.11
C ILE A 30 -2.01 2.12 -5.76
N VAL A 31 -1.52 1.16 -4.97
CA VAL A 31 -2.15 0.77 -3.72
C VAL A 31 -1.14 0.67 -2.59
N ASP A 32 -1.61 0.97 -1.39
CA ASP A 32 -0.90 0.77 -0.13
C ASP A 32 -1.84 0.04 0.83
N PRO A 33 -2.01 -1.30 0.65
CA PRO A 33 -2.98 -2.06 1.41
C PRO A 33 -2.57 -2.22 2.87
N PRO A 34 -3.46 -2.60 3.79
CA PRO A 34 -3.08 -2.87 5.18
C PRO A 34 -2.08 -4.04 5.29
N TYR A 35 -1.12 -3.95 6.22
CA TYR A 35 0.05 -4.83 6.29
C TYR A 35 -0.09 -5.95 7.31
N GLY A 36 -1.12 -5.93 8.18
CA GLY A 36 -1.28 -6.96 9.22
C GLY A 36 -0.25 -6.87 10.33
N LEU A 37 0.23 -5.66 10.62
CA LEU A 37 1.23 -5.39 11.64
C LEU A 37 0.62 -5.37 13.05
N GLY A 38 -0.68 -5.11 13.18
CA GLY A 38 -1.42 -5.14 14.45
C GLY A 38 -0.74 -4.27 15.51
N GLU A 39 -0.47 -4.85 16.68
CA GLU A 39 0.21 -4.13 17.78
C GLU A 39 1.60 -3.57 17.42
N LYS A 40 2.26 -4.06 16.36
CA LYS A 40 3.56 -3.51 15.96
C LYS A 40 3.45 -2.06 15.46
N LEU A 41 2.28 -1.65 14.95
CA LEU A 41 2.01 -0.26 14.57
C LEU A 41 2.02 0.67 15.79
N THR A 42 1.52 0.22 16.94
CA THR A 42 1.44 1.04 18.17
C THR A 42 2.76 1.10 18.93
N ARG A 43 3.59 0.08 18.79
CA ARG A 43 4.89 -0.02 19.48
C ARG A 43 6.03 0.67 18.72
N GLY A 44 5.92 0.81 17.39
CA GLY A 44 6.93 1.45 16.54
C GLY A 44 6.82 2.99 16.51
N GLY A 45 5.62 3.54 16.75
CA GLY A 45 5.45 4.96 17.00
C GLY A 45 6.10 5.33 18.33
N GLY A 46 6.93 6.38 18.37
CA GLY A 46 7.48 6.88 19.63
C GLY A 46 6.39 7.08 20.68
N SER A 47 6.77 7.20 21.96
CA SER A 47 5.93 7.22 23.18
C SER A 47 4.69 8.14 23.20
N HIS A 48 4.43 8.89 22.12
CA HIS A 48 3.28 9.76 21.90
C HIS A 48 2.16 9.14 21.04
N LEU A 49 2.41 8.02 20.33
CA LEU A 49 1.40 7.28 19.57
C LEU A 49 0.90 6.07 20.38
N LYS A 50 0.47 6.32 21.62
CA LYS A 50 -0.40 5.36 22.30
C LYS A 50 -1.77 5.45 21.62
N PHE A 51 -1.95 4.76 20.49
CA PHE A 51 -3.28 4.44 20.00
C PHE A 51 -4.00 3.75 21.15
N LYS A 52 -4.95 4.46 21.77
CA LYS A 52 -5.59 4.02 23.02
C LYS A 52 -6.46 2.78 22.82
N ASN A 53 -6.76 2.41 21.58
CA ASN A 53 -7.69 1.36 21.22
C ASN A 53 -7.03 0.34 20.29
N HIS A 54 -6.35 -0.67 20.86
CA HIS A 54 -5.81 -1.83 20.13
C HIS A 54 -6.84 -2.47 19.19
N LYS A 55 -8.10 -2.50 19.62
CA LYS A 55 -9.23 -3.05 18.87
C LYS A 55 -9.46 -2.36 17.52
N GLU A 56 -9.27 -1.04 17.44
CA GLU A 56 -9.49 -0.31 16.18
C GLU A 56 -8.44 -0.68 15.13
N ILE A 57 -7.20 -0.97 15.54
CA ILE A 57 -6.14 -1.39 14.60
C ILE A 57 -6.39 -2.79 14.08
N GLU A 58 -6.88 -3.70 14.93
CA GLU A 58 -7.27 -5.05 14.51
C GLU A 58 -8.43 -5.04 13.51
N ASP A 59 -9.28 -4.02 13.55
CA ASP A 59 -10.44 -3.90 12.65
C ASP A 59 -10.05 -3.46 11.23
N TRP A 60 -9.01 -2.62 11.06
CA TRP A 60 -8.62 -2.09 9.73
C TRP A 60 -7.28 -2.63 9.19
N ASP A 61 -6.34 -3.03 10.06
CA ASP A 61 -5.02 -3.54 9.65
C ASP A 61 -5.05 -5.04 9.37
N VAL A 62 -5.99 -5.45 8.51
CA VAL A 62 -6.15 -6.84 8.09
C VAL A 62 -5.51 -7.02 6.72
N VAL A 63 -4.56 -7.96 6.63
CA VAL A 63 -3.88 -8.28 5.36
C VAL A 63 -4.93 -8.67 4.31
N PRO A 64 -4.92 -8.05 3.12
CA PRO A 64 -5.81 -8.45 2.05
C PRO A 64 -5.60 -9.91 1.63
N THR A 65 -6.69 -10.57 1.25
CA THR A 65 -6.65 -11.97 0.82
C THR A 65 -6.13 -12.09 -0.61
N LYS A 66 -5.91 -13.33 -1.07
CA LYS A 66 -5.53 -13.60 -2.46
C LYS A 66 -6.56 -13.04 -3.45
N GLU A 67 -7.85 -13.14 -3.11
CA GLU A 67 -8.96 -12.68 -3.95
C GLU A 67 -8.91 -11.17 -4.19
N TYR A 68 -8.42 -10.38 -3.22
CA TYR A 68 -8.19 -8.95 -3.40
C TYR A 68 -7.14 -8.70 -4.50
N PHE A 69 -6.01 -9.41 -4.45
CA PHE A 69 -4.95 -9.24 -5.43
C PHE A 69 -5.35 -9.77 -6.80
N ASP A 70 -6.08 -10.89 -6.85
CA ASP A 70 -6.64 -11.43 -8.10
C ASP A 70 -7.57 -10.40 -8.78
N GLU A 71 -8.47 -9.78 -8.02
CA GLU A 71 -9.36 -8.73 -8.55
C GLU A 71 -8.58 -7.47 -8.95
N LEU A 72 -7.61 -7.04 -8.14
CA LEU A 72 -6.75 -5.90 -8.44
C LEU A 72 -6.00 -6.10 -9.78
N PHE A 73 -5.43 -7.28 -9.99
CA PHE A 73 -4.76 -7.65 -11.23
C PHE A 73 -5.74 -7.77 -12.40
N ARG A 74 -6.95 -8.26 -12.17
CA ARG A 74 -7.99 -8.36 -13.20
C ARG A 74 -8.37 -6.98 -13.75
N ILE A 75 -8.67 -6.01 -12.88
CA ILE A 75 -9.19 -4.70 -13.30
C ILE A 75 -8.14 -3.73 -13.80
N SER A 76 -6.85 -4.03 -13.65
CA SER A 76 -5.77 -3.09 -13.97
C SER A 76 -4.67 -3.72 -14.80
N LYS A 77 -4.09 -2.95 -15.73
CA LYS A 77 -3.01 -3.44 -16.61
C LYS A 77 -1.66 -3.49 -15.90
N ASN A 78 -1.38 -2.50 -15.07
CA ASN A 78 -0.13 -2.38 -14.31
C ASN A 78 -0.43 -2.05 -12.86
N GLN A 79 0.44 -2.47 -11.94
CA GLN A 79 0.28 -2.26 -10.50
C GLN A 79 1.57 -1.75 -9.86
N LEU A 80 1.39 -0.88 -8.87
CA LEU A 80 2.39 -0.47 -7.89
C LEU A 80 1.80 -0.77 -6.51
N ILE A 81 2.37 -1.74 -5.80
CA ILE A 81 1.87 -2.23 -4.51
C ILE A 81 2.93 -1.93 -3.45
N TRP A 82 2.64 -0.96 -2.58
CA TRP A 82 3.48 -0.66 -1.41
C TRP A 82 3.33 -1.74 -0.34
N GLY A 83 4.41 -1.98 0.41
CA GLY A 83 4.45 -3.06 1.38
C GLY A 83 4.52 -4.45 0.75
N GLY A 84 4.94 -4.57 -0.52
CA GLY A 84 4.97 -5.84 -1.25
C GLY A 84 5.73 -6.99 -0.57
N ASN A 85 6.62 -6.69 0.38
CA ASN A 85 7.32 -7.69 1.20
C ASN A 85 6.45 -8.34 2.30
N TYR A 86 5.21 -7.88 2.48
CA TYR A 86 4.24 -8.43 3.43
C TYR A 86 3.17 -9.32 2.75
N PHE A 87 3.20 -9.42 1.43
CA PHE A 87 2.18 -10.10 0.63
C PHE A 87 2.80 -11.21 -0.23
N ASP A 88 2.00 -12.22 -0.58
CA ASP A 88 2.40 -13.29 -1.49
C ASP A 88 2.24 -12.83 -2.96
N LEU A 89 3.15 -11.97 -3.40
CA LEU A 89 3.17 -11.42 -4.76
C LEU A 89 4.14 -12.19 -5.66
N PRO A 90 3.86 -12.32 -6.97
CA PRO A 90 4.76 -13.01 -7.88
C PRO A 90 6.12 -12.28 -7.97
N PRO A 91 7.21 -13.00 -8.29
CA PRO A 91 8.51 -12.38 -8.45
C PRO A 91 8.47 -11.32 -9.56
N THR A 92 9.18 -10.23 -9.36
CA THR A 92 9.26 -9.13 -10.33
C THR A 92 10.67 -8.60 -10.47
N ARG A 93 11.00 -8.14 -11.68
CA ARG A 93 12.19 -7.34 -11.95
C ARG A 93 11.97 -5.85 -11.62
N GLY A 94 10.73 -5.39 -11.77
CA GLY A 94 10.32 -4.02 -11.53
C GLY A 94 9.91 -3.82 -10.07
N PHE A 95 10.74 -3.13 -9.30
CA PHE A 95 10.38 -2.67 -7.97
C PHE A 95 11.03 -1.32 -7.70
N ALA A 96 10.45 -0.56 -6.78
CA ALA A 96 11.03 0.67 -6.30
C ALA A 96 11.27 0.61 -4.79
N ILE A 97 12.40 1.18 -4.36
CA ILE A 97 12.71 1.40 -2.94
C ILE A 97 12.62 2.89 -2.68
N TRP A 98 11.83 3.28 -1.68
CA TRP A 98 11.91 4.61 -1.11
C TRP A 98 12.81 4.57 0.13
N ASN A 99 14.04 5.05 -0.01
CA ASN A 99 14.94 5.32 1.10
C ASN A 99 14.52 6.62 1.79
N LYS A 100 13.98 6.53 3.02
CA LYS A 100 13.42 7.70 3.71
C LYS A 100 14.47 8.53 4.46
N MET A 101 15.75 8.16 4.37
CA MET A 101 16.89 8.86 4.97
C MET A 101 16.71 9.18 6.48
N GLN A 102 16.19 8.22 7.23
CA GLN A 102 15.86 8.33 8.65
C GLN A 102 17.11 8.20 9.47
N SER A 103 17.25 9.06 10.46
CA SER A 103 18.36 9.02 11.42
C SER A 103 18.08 8.12 12.64
N VAL A 104 16.89 7.51 12.70
CA VAL A 104 16.40 6.73 13.84
C VAL A 104 16.38 5.25 13.50
N PRO A 105 17.12 4.38 14.21
CA PRO A 105 17.32 2.98 13.81
C PRO A 105 16.08 2.09 14.03
N ASN A 106 15.13 2.50 14.86
CA ASN A 106 13.95 1.68 15.20
C ASN A 106 12.81 1.78 14.16
N PHE A 107 12.93 2.66 13.17
CA PHE A 107 11.96 2.76 12.08
C PHE A 107 12.51 2.02 10.86
N SER A 108 11.64 1.39 10.07
CA SER A 108 12.06 0.81 8.78
C SER A 108 12.80 1.86 7.98
N ALA A 109 13.99 1.56 7.48
CA ALA A 109 14.87 2.46 6.71
C ALA A 109 14.33 2.78 5.32
N CYS A 110 13.47 1.95 4.76
CA CYS A 110 12.88 2.17 3.46
C CYS A 110 11.46 1.63 3.35
N GLU A 111 10.75 2.05 2.32
CA GLU A 111 9.51 1.42 1.88
C GLU A 111 9.76 0.64 0.58
N PHE A 112 9.19 -0.55 0.47
CA PHE A 112 9.28 -1.42 -0.70
C PHE A 112 8.00 -1.30 -1.53
N CYS A 113 8.14 -0.94 -2.81
CA CYS A 113 7.07 -0.91 -3.78
C CYS A 113 7.30 -2.01 -4.82
N TRP A 114 6.45 -3.04 -4.78
CA TRP A 114 6.38 -4.07 -5.80
C TRP A 114 5.72 -3.52 -7.07
N SER A 115 6.16 -3.94 -8.26
CA SER A 115 5.50 -3.58 -9.51
C SER A 115 5.36 -4.76 -10.46
N SER A 116 4.27 -4.80 -11.22
CA SER A 116 4.10 -5.72 -12.35
C SER A 116 4.78 -5.23 -13.64
N ILE A 117 5.30 -4.01 -13.67
CA ILE A 117 5.93 -3.42 -14.85
C ILE A 117 7.30 -4.06 -15.04
N ASP A 118 7.55 -4.67 -16.21
CA ASP A 118 8.85 -5.23 -16.54
C ASP A 118 9.89 -4.12 -16.81
N THR A 119 10.52 -3.65 -15.74
CA THR A 119 11.52 -2.59 -15.79
C THR A 119 12.65 -2.85 -14.79
N VAL A 120 13.75 -2.11 -14.92
CA VAL A 120 14.84 -2.15 -13.93
C VAL A 120 14.39 -1.48 -12.64
N SER A 121 14.78 -2.05 -11.50
CA SER A 121 14.45 -1.51 -10.18
C SER A 121 14.96 -0.08 -9.98
N LYS A 122 14.24 0.71 -9.18
CA LYS A 122 14.56 2.12 -8.90
C LYS A 122 14.77 2.37 -7.41
N LEU A 123 15.70 3.27 -7.09
CA LEU A 123 15.91 3.79 -5.74
C LEU A 123 15.57 5.27 -5.74
N TYR A 124 14.64 5.67 -4.87
CA TYR A 124 14.30 7.07 -4.60
C TYR A 124 14.71 7.41 -3.17
N SER A 125 15.53 8.45 -3.00
CA SER A 125 15.95 8.91 -1.67
C SER A 125 15.32 10.25 -1.37
N TYR A 126 14.43 10.29 -0.38
CA TYR A 126 13.78 11.52 0.05
C TYR A 126 13.44 11.44 1.53
N ARG A 127 13.94 12.40 2.31
CA ARG A 127 13.59 12.51 3.72
C ARG A 127 12.25 13.19 3.87
N GLN A 128 11.26 12.48 4.39
CA GLN A 128 10.05 13.12 4.85
C GLN A 128 10.35 13.89 6.14
N ALA A 129 10.20 15.22 6.10
CA ALA A 129 10.30 16.06 7.28
C ALA A 129 8.89 16.22 7.89
N GLY A 130 8.51 15.32 8.81
CA GLY A 130 7.24 15.35 9.53
C GLY A 130 6.55 13.97 9.61
N PHE A 131 5.70 13.79 10.61
CA PHE A 131 4.75 12.66 10.68
C PHE A 131 3.48 13.10 9.91
N ILE A 132 2.93 12.25 9.04
CA ILE A 132 1.56 12.41 8.52
C ILE A 132 0.59 11.89 9.59
#